data_AF-A0A8S3GMB4-F1
#
_entry.id   AF-A0A8S3GMB4-F1
#
_cell.length_a   1.000
_cell.length_b   1.000
_cell.length_c   1.000
_cell.angle_alpha   90.00
_cell.angle_beta   90.00
_cell.angle_gamma   90.00
#
_symmetry.space_group_name_H-M   'P 1'
#
loop_
_entity.id
_entity.type
_entity.pdbx_description
1 polymer ?
#
loop_
_entity_poly.entity_id
_entity_poly.type
_entity_poly.pdbx_seq_one_letter_code
_entity_poly.pdbx_strand_id
1 'polypeptide(L)' 'MVNTIDVINRSGKTVELGFFRNNAAFRPSFEAEKTILLRRNQSLSVRLDNGWEGRVQRITGAS' A
#
# COMPACT_ATOMS: atom_id res chain seq x y z
N MET A 1 18.49 1.08 9.44
CA MET A 1 17.57 2.15 8.98
C MET A 1 16.24 1.50 8.61
N VAL A 2 15.10 2.20 8.61
CA VAL A 2 13.79 1.70 8.14
C VAL A 2 13.23 2.81 7.27
N ASN A 3 12.81 2.50 6.04
CA ASN A 3 12.21 3.50 5.16
C ASN A 3 10.70 3.47 5.35
N THR A 4 10.09 4.64 5.57
CA THR A 4 8.64 4.76 5.73
C THR A 4 8.07 5.52 4.54
N ILE A 5 6.92 5.07 4.03
CA ILE A 5 6.11 5.83 3.09
C ILE A 5 4.78 6.18 3.74
N ASP A 6 4.31 7.41 3.52
CA ASP A 6 3.01 7.87 3.99
C ASP A 6 2.05 7.97 2.81
N VAL A 7 0.93 7.25 2.89
CA VAL A 7 -0.12 7.22 1.88
C VAL A 7 -1.36 7.89 2.43
N ILE A 8 -1.91 8.87 1.70
CA ILE A 8 -3.13 9.59 2.09
C ILE A 8 -4.19 9.40 1.01
N ASN A 9 -5.36 8.86 1.37
CA ASN A 9 -6.48 8.76 0.44
C ASN A 9 -7.24 10.11 0.36
N ARG A 10 -6.91 10.92 -0.64
CA ARG A 10 -7.63 12.16 -0.96
C ARG A 10 -8.82 11.95 -1.90
N SER A 11 -9.14 10.72 -2.27
CA SER A 11 -10.29 10.45 -3.13
C SER A 11 -11.60 10.56 -2.35
N GLY A 12 -12.70 10.81 -3.06
CA GLY A 12 -14.05 10.89 -2.46
C GLY A 12 -14.61 9.54 -1.98
N LYS A 13 -13.86 8.44 -2.09
CA LYS A 13 -14.31 7.07 -1.78
C LYS A 13 -13.22 6.25 -1.09
N THR A 14 -13.58 5.08 -0.56
CA THR A 14 -12.60 4.10 -0.09
C THR A 14 -11.79 3.57 -1.27
N VAL A 15 -10.47 3.44 -1.10
CA VAL A 15 -9.57 2.85 -2.10
C VAL A 15 -8.90 1.62 -1.54
N GLU A 16 -8.64 0.65 -2.41
CA GLU A 16 -7.81 -0.51 -2.08
C GLU A 16 -6.38 -0.25 -2.59
N LEU A 17 -5.41 -0.44 -1.71
CA LEU A 17 -3.98 -0.29 -2.01
C LEU A 17 -3.32 -1.65 -2.13
N GLY A 18 -2.50 -1.79 -3.18
CA GLY A 18 -1.68 -2.97 -3.42
C GLY A 18 -0.20 -2.64 -3.44
N PHE A 19 0.61 -3.56 -2.91
CA PHE A 19 2.07 -3.48 -2.89
C PHE A 19 2.63 -4.55 -3.83
N PHE A 20 3.57 -4.16 -4.68
CA PHE A 20 4.14 -5.04 -5.71
C PHE A 20 5.66 -4.96 -5.69
N ARG A 21 6.32 -6.12 -5.82
CA ARG A 21 7.77 -6.25 -6.00
C ARG A 21 8.01 -7.14 -7.22
N ASN A 22 8.84 -6.71 -8.17
CA ASN A 22 9.07 -7.43 -9.43
C ASN A 22 7.77 -7.82 -10.17
N ASN A 23 6.80 -6.90 -10.22
CA ASN A 23 5.45 -7.12 -10.77
C ASN A 23 4.61 -8.23 -10.10
N ALA A 24 5.11 -8.88 -9.04
CA ALA A 24 4.34 -9.81 -8.23
C ALA A 24 3.72 -9.09 -7.02
N ALA A 25 2.50 -9.49 -6.64
CA ALA A 25 1.89 -9.00 -5.41
C ALA A 25 2.78 -9.37 -4.22
N PHE A 26 3.21 -8.35 -3.49
CA PHE A 26 4.12 -8.47 -2.36
C PHE A 26 3.33 -8.20 -1.08
N ARG A 27 3.46 -9.09 -0.08
CA ARG A 27 2.95 -8.84 1.26
C ARG A 27 4.06 -8.18 2.08
N PRO A 28 3.91 -6.92 2.50
CA PRO A 28 4.87 -6.32 3.42
C PRO A 28 4.93 -7.12 4.74
N SER A 29 6.10 -7.13 5.37
CA SER A 29 6.45 -7.97 6.54
C SER A 29 5.85 -7.50 7.89
N PHE A 30 4.94 -6.53 7.87
CA PHE A 30 4.22 -6.01 9.05
C PHE A 30 2.71 -6.18 8.85
N GLU A 31 1.99 -6.17 9.97
CA GLU A 31 0.57 -6.46 10.16
C GLU A 31 -0.37 -5.61 9.28
N ALA A 32 -0.42 -5.91 8.00
CA ALA A 32 -1.45 -5.46 7.08
C ALA A 32 -1.58 -6.48 5.96
N GLU A 33 -2.82 -6.74 5.58
CA GLU A 33 -3.22 -7.71 4.57
C GLU A 33 -2.54 -7.44 3.21
N LYS A 34 -2.59 -8.41 2.28
CA LYS A 34 -2.02 -8.28 0.92
C LYS A 34 -2.52 -7.03 0.18
N THR A 35 -3.67 -6.51 0.60
CA THR A 35 -4.26 -5.26 0.18
C THR A 35 -4.74 -4.49 1.40
N ILE A 36 -4.79 -3.16 1.32
CA ILE A 36 -5.25 -2.31 2.42
C ILE A 36 -6.40 -1.43 1.94
N LEU A 37 -7.54 -1.51 2.60
CA LEU A 37 -8.65 -0.58 2.40
C LEU A 37 -8.37 0.71 3.15
N LEU A 38 -8.16 1.80 2.40
CA LEU A 38 -7.93 3.13 2.96
C LEU A 38 -9.17 3.99 2.72
N ARG A 39 -9.89 4.36 3.79
CA ARG A 39 -11.10 5.19 3.68
C ARG A 39 -10.77 6.62 3.29
N ARG A 40 -11.78 7.39 2.88
CA ARG A 40 -11.63 8.81 2.54
C ARG A 40 -10.94 9.58 3.67
N ASN A 41 -9.94 10.40 3.30
CA ASN A 41 -9.12 11.23 4.18
C ASN A 41 -8.29 10.45 5.23
N GLN A 42 -8.24 9.12 5.16
CA GLN A 42 -7.33 8.35 6.00
C GLN A 42 -5.90 8.40 5.46
N SER A 43 -4.97 8.38 6.40
CA SER A 43 -3.54 8.23 6.16
C SER A 43 -3.07 6.87 6.68
N LEU A 44 -2.07 6.32 6.01
CA LEU A 44 -1.40 5.08 6.37
C LEU A 44 0.11 5.26 6.24
N SER A 45 0.84 4.97 7.31
CA SER A 45 2.30 4.90 7.28
C SER A 45 2.75 3.45 7.12
N VAL A 46 3.57 3.18 6.12
CA VAL A 46 3.99 1.84 5.71
C VAL A 46 5.50 1.75 5.87
N ARG A 47 5.99 0.80 6.68
CA ARG A 47 7.42 0.61 6.96
C ARG A 47 8.03 -0.41 6.00
N LEU A 48 8.77 0.03 5.01
CA LEU A 48 9.38 -0.88 4.04
C LEU A 48 10.72 -1.42 4.55
N ASP A 49 11.01 -2.67 4.19
CA ASP A 49 12.32 -3.28 4.42
C ASP A 49 13.42 -2.45 3.71
N ASN A 50 14.64 -2.48 4.26
CA ASN A 50 15.77 -1.81 3.59
C ASN A 50 16.02 -2.42 2.21
N GLY A 51 16.18 -1.55 1.20
CA GLY A 51 16.36 -2.00 -0.18
C GLY A 51 15.08 -2.55 -0.82
N TRP A 52 13.90 -2.21 -0.29
CA TRP A 52 12.65 -2.51 -1.00
C TRP A 52 12.59 -1.73 -2.31
N GLU A 53 12.54 -2.47 -3.41
CA GLU A 53 12.34 -1.98 -4.76
C GLU A 53 11.00 -2.51 -5.28
N GLY A 54 10.00 -1.64 -5.37
CA GLY A 54 8.66 -2.04 -5.74
C GLY A 54 7.78 -0.84 -6.09
N ARG A 55 6.47 -1.09 -6.21
CA ARG A 55 5.48 -0.04 -6.41
C ARG A 55 4.28 -0.22 -5.49
N VAL A 56 3.69 0.91 -5.12
CA VAL A 56 2.37 0.96 -4.47
C VAL A 56 1.39 1.52 -5.49
N GLN A 57 0.27 0.84 -5.70
CA GLN A 57 -0.76 1.30 -6.63
C GLN A 57 -2.15 1.07 -6.05
N ARG A 58 -3.08 1.93 -6.44
CA ARG A 58 -4.50 1.69 -6.21
C ARG A 58 -4.91 0.47 -7.04
N ILE A 59 -5.41 -0.58 -6.38
CA ILE A 59 -6.06 -1.68 -7.08
C ILE A 59 -7.54 -1.32 -7.19
N THR A 60 -8.06 -1.34 -8.40
CA THR A 60 -9.50 -1.41 -8.63
C THR A 60 -9.80 -2.88 -8.85
N GLY A 61 -10.60 -3.50 -7.98
CA GLY A 61 -11.15 -4.81 -8.27
C GLY A 61 -11.78 -4.74 -9.67
N ALA A 62 -11.27 -5.55 -10.59
CA ALA A 62 -12.00 -5.86 -11.81
C ALA A 62 -13.30 -6.50 -11.34
N SER A 63 -14.40 -5.76 -11.50
CA SER A 63 -15.74 -6.35 -11.39
C SER A 63 -15.94 -7.29 -12.58
#